data_AF-Q21904-F1
#
_entry.id   AF-Q21904-F1
#
_cell.length_a   1.000
_cell.length_b   1.000
_cell.length_c   1.000
_cell.angle_alpha   90.00
_cell.angle_beta   90.00
_cell.angle_gamma   90.00
#
_symmetry.space_group_name_H-M   'P 1'
#
loop_
_entity.id
_entity.type
_entity.pdbx_description
1 polymer ?
#
loop_
_entity_poly.entity_id
_entity_poly.type
_entity_poly.pdbx_seq_one_letter_code
_entity_poly.pdbx_strand_id
1 'polypeptide(L)'
;MKIRSLIRVRLTRFFPSDRYIKNRCSGADGVLIDFEKKEDKVDDYKLSSFHRLKNSKFSLPKLLVDPVTTNSNQWIPRLIEEKSVDGVAMRNFTDDVISLDNEIFTMIWDTREQRITHSIISYHRINDCDIMWNSSIRTAVQDSLEHDIQPLAARTLRFRDYETAVQEFEILRQIGFTGAVIRNPNLIEMTNEIFEK
;
A
#
# COMPACT_ATOMS: atom_id res chain seq x y z
N MET A 1 -9.11 -2.58 10.47
CA MET A 1 -7.73 -3.11 10.40
C MET A 1 -6.76 -1.94 10.57
N LYS A 2 -5.86 -1.89 11.59
CA LYS A 2 -4.82 -0.82 11.67
C LYS A 2 -3.62 -1.16 10.78
N ILE A 3 -3.12 -0.18 10.02
CA ILE A 3 -1.89 -0.27 9.22
C ILE A 3 -1.08 1.01 9.41
N ARG A 4 0.07 0.91 10.07
CA ARG A 4 1.08 1.99 10.16
C ARG A 4 2.13 1.84 9.08
N SER A 5 2.58 0.62 8.82
CA SER A 5 3.54 0.32 7.77
C SER A 5 2.97 -0.68 6.76
N LEU A 6 2.91 -0.25 5.50
CA LEU A 6 2.53 -1.09 4.36
C LEU A 6 3.70 -1.23 3.40
N ILE A 7 4.25 -2.44 3.25
CA ILE A 7 5.37 -2.66 2.33
C ILE A 7 4.85 -3.01 0.95
N ARG A 8 5.18 -2.20 -0.06
CA ARG A 8 4.95 -2.62 -1.46
C ARG A 8 6.00 -3.65 -1.86
N VAL A 9 5.56 -4.84 -2.25
CA VAL A 9 6.43 -5.94 -2.65
C VAL A 9 6.07 -6.44 -4.04
N ARG A 10 7.08 -6.86 -4.80
CA ARG A 10 6.89 -7.63 -6.03
C ARG A 10 7.42 -9.04 -5.78
N LEU A 11 6.54 -10.03 -5.93
CA LEU A 11 6.97 -11.42 -5.85
C LEU A 11 7.87 -11.76 -7.05
N THR A 12 8.85 -12.62 -6.81
CA THR A 12 9.78 -13.07 -7.84
C THR A 12 9.69 -14.58 -8.01
N ARG A 13 10.08 -15.07 -9.18
CA ARG A 13 10.13 -16.50 -9.50
C ARG A 13 11.33 -17.21 -8.84
N PHE A 14 12.37 -16.47 -8.49
CA PHE A 14 13.70 -17.03 -8.25
C PHE A 14 13.95 -17.45 -6.80
N PHE A 15 13.23 -16.86 -5.84
CA PHE A 15 13.39 -17.19 -4.42
C PHE A 15 12.05 -17.43 -3.75
N PRO A 16 12.00 -18.24 -2.66
CA PRO A 16 10.78 -18.47 -1.90
C PRO A 16 10.24 -17.14 -1.34
N SER A 17 9.07 -16.74 -1.84
CA SER A 17 8.38 -15.50 -1.47
C SER A 17 8.13 -15.44 0.03
N ASP A 18 7.71 -16.54 0.65
CA ASP A 18 7.38 -16.63 2.07
C ASP A 18 8.58 -16.41 2.98
N ARG A 19 9.74 -16.99 2.66
CA ARG A 19 10.98 -16.73 3.38
C ARG A 19 11.43 -15.29 3.24
N TYR A 20 11.27 -14.70 2.05
CA TYR A 20 11.61 -13.29 1.83
C TYR A 20 10.73 -12.37 2.70
N ILE A 21 9.41 -12.54 2.65
CA ILE A 21 8.48 -11.73 3.45
C ILE A 21 8.73 -11.93 4.94
N LYS A 22 8.93 -13.17 5.40
CA LYS A 22 9.29 -13.45 6.80
C LYS A 22 10.58 -12.74 7.22
N ASN A 23 11.63 -12.81 6.41
CA ASN A 23 12.95 -12.31 6.80
C ASN A 23 13.08 -10.78 6.68
N ARG A 24 12.32 -10.15 5.77
CA ARG A 24 12.47 -8.73 5.46
C ARG A 24 11.29 -7.88 5.88
N CYS A 25 10.09 -8.43 5.92
CA CYS A 25 8.85 -7.67 6.09
C CYS A 25 8.04 -8.07 7.34
N SER A 26 8.54 -8.97 8.19
CA SER A 26 7.77 -9.51 9.33
C SER A 26 7.34 -8.45 10.36
N GLY A 27 8.06 -7.34 10.47
CA GLY A 27 7.68 -6.23 11.34
C GLY A 27 6.63 -5.29 10.74
N ALA A 28 6.25 -5.45 9.47
CA ALA A 28 5.25 -4.60 8.84
C ALA A 28 3.84 -5.02 9.26
N ASP A 29 2.91 -4.05 9.34
CA ASP A 29 1.51 -4.36 9.61
C ASP A 29 0.84 -5.05 8.40
N GLY A 30 1.30 -4.75 7.19
CA GLY A 30 0.84 -5.38 5.96
C GLY A 30 1.85 -5.34 4.83
N VAL A 31 1.63 -6.18 3.82
CA VAL A 31 2.35 -6.16 2.56
C VAL A 31 1.36 -5.97 1.40
N LEU A 32 1.66 -5.02 0.51
CA LEU A 32 0.90 -4.78 -0.70
C LEU A 32 1.63 -5.42 -1.89
N ILE A 33 1.09 -6.54 -2.34
CA ILE A 33 1.70 -7.38 -3.37
C ILE A 33 1.28 -6.90 -4.75
N ASP A 34 2.25 -6.51 -5.57
CA ASP A 34 2.04 -6.33 -7.01
C ASP A 34 1.56 -7.64 -7.64
N PHE A 35 0.32 -7.60 -8.09
CA PHE A 35 -0.41 -8.69 -8.72
C PHE A 35 -0.82 -8.34 -10.15
N GLU A 36 0.03 -7.61 -10.89
CA GLU A 36 -0.16 -7.36 -12.33
C GLU A 36 -0.22 -8.69 -13.09
N LYS A 37 -1.31 -8.91 -13.83
CA LYS A 37 -1.47 -9.99 -14.83
C LYS A 37 -1.39 -9.35 -16.22
N LYS A 38 -0.39 -9.74 -17.01
CA LYS A 38 -0.26 -9.32 -18.41
C LYS A 38 -0.98 -10.33 -19.30
N GLU A 39 -1.86 -9.86 -20.18
CA GLU A 39 -2.71 -10.70 -21.05
C GLU A 39 -1.88 -11.72 -21.86
N ASP A 40 -0.72 -11.31 -22.35
CA ASP A 40 0.14 -12.16 -23.22
C ASP A 40 1.14 -13.05 -22.47
N LYS A 41 1.19 -13.02 -21.13
CA LYS A 41 2.14 -13.82 -20.36
C LYS A 41 1.42 -14.93 -19.60
N VAL A 42 1.65 -16.15 -20.05
CA VAL A 42 1.27 -17.40 -19.35
C VAL A 42 2.04 -17.60 -18.04
N ASP A 43 3.05 -16.77 -17.72
CA ASP A 43 3.91 -17.00 -16.55
C ASP A 43 3.20 -16.66 -15.23
N ASP A 44 2.48 -17.67 -14.73
CA ASP A 44 1.72 -17.76 -13.48
C ASP A 44 2.60 -17.81 -12.21
N TYR A 45 3.89 -17.45 -12.35
CA TYR A 45 4.81 -17.47 -11.23
C TYR A 45 4.33 -16.57 -10.08
N LYS A 46 3.60 -15.48 -10.36
CA LYS A 46 3.05 -14.60 -9.33
C LYS A 46 1.99 -15.31 -8.49
N LEU A 47 1.03 -16.01 -9.12
CA LEU A 47 0.00 -16.76 -8.41
C LEU A 47 0.61 -17.92 -7.63
N SER A 48 1.51 -18.68 -8.24
CA SER A 48 2.21 -19.77 -7.54
C SER A 48 3.09 -19.26 -6.38
N SER A 49 3.74 -18.10 -6.52
CA SER A 49 4.48 -17.44 -5.44
C SER A 49 3.54 -16.93 -4.34
N PHE A 50 2.35 -16.46 -4.70
CA PHE A 50 1.32 -16.08 -3.75
C PHE A 50 0.76 -17.30 -3.00
N HIS A 51 0.51 -18.41 -3.68
CA HIS A 51 0.11 -19.66 -3.03
C HIS A 51 1.15 -20.17 -2.04
N ARG A 52 2.45 -19.94 -2.29
CA ARG A 52 3.50 -20.22 -1.29
C ARG A 52 3.39 -19.32 -0.06
N LEU A 53 3.02 -18.05 -0.22
CA LEU A 53 2.73 -17.15 0.91
C LEU A 53 1.52 -17.64 1.70
N LYS A 54 0.40 -17.88 0.99
CA LYS A 54 -0.86 -18.39 1.55
C LYS A 54 -0.65 -19.65 2.37
N ASN A 55 0.13 -20.60 1.85
CA ASN A 55 0.40 -21.89 2.49
C ASN A 55 1.64 -21.87 3.39
N SER A 56 2.21 -20.70 3.67
CA SER A 56 3.42 -20.63 4.49
C SER A 56 3.13 -21.04 5.94
N LYS A 57 4.12 -21.66 6.57
CA LYS A 57 4.09 -21.97 8.01
C LYS A 57 4.57 -20.81 8.88
N PHE A 58 5.03 -19.72 8.25
CA PHE A 58 5.50 -18.55 8.98
C PHE A 58 4.35 -17.62 9.32
N SER A 59 4.48 -16.90 10.43
CA SER A 59 3.62 -15.74 10.68
C SER A 59 3.97 -14.67 9.65
N LEU A 60 3.01 -14.29 8.83
CA LEU A 60 3.15 -13.26 7.81
C LEU A 60 2.35 -12.01 8.20
N PRO A 61 2.78 -10.81 7.75
CA PRO A 61 1.93 -9.63 7.76
C PRO A 61 0.64 -9.84 6.98
N LYS A 62 -0.30 -8.90 7.11
CA LYS A 62 -1.54 -8.91 6.32
C LYS A 62 -1.23 -8.89 4.83
N LEU A 63 -1.89 -9.75 4.07
CA LEU A 63 -1.63 -9.95 2.65
C LEU A 63 -2.63 -9.14 1.83
N LEU A 64 -2.17 -8.01 1.31
CA LEU A 64 -2.95 -7.14 0.44
C LEU A 64 -2.47 -7.34 -1.00
N VAL A 65 -3.37 -7.24 -1.97
CA VAL A 65 -3.02 -7.36 -3.40
C VAL A 65 -3.32 -6.08 -4.16
N ASP A 66 -2.41 -5.71 -5.04
CA ASP A 66 -2.55 -4.59 -5.96
C ASP A 66 -2.65 -5.14 -7.40
N PRO A 67 -3.78 -5.01 -8.10
CA PRO A 67 -3.88 -5.44 -9.50
C PRO A 67 -2.88 -4.70 -10.40
N VAL A 68 -2.37 -3.54 -9.99
CA VAL A 68 -1.49 -2.60 -10.71
C VAL A 68 -2.10 -2.03 -11.99
N THR A 69 -2.69 -2.89 -12.82
CA THR A 69 -3.41 -2.54 -14.05
C THR A 69 -4.91 -2.49 -13.80
N THR A 70 -5.61 -1.81 -14.70
CA THR A 70 -7.08 -1.74 -14.73
C THR A 70 -7.71 -2.97 -15.38
N ASN A 71 -6.93 -3.75 -16.14
CA ASN A 71 -7.43 -4.96 -16.78
C ASN A 71 -7.92 -5.97 -15.74
N SER A 72 -9.02 -6.66 -16.05
CA SER A 72 -9.63 -7.64 -15.17
C SER A 72 -8.64 -8.75 -14.80
N ASN A 73 -8.14 -8.73 -13.56
CA ASN A 73 -7.36 -9.82 -13.01
C ASN A 73 -8.31 -10.90 -12.45
N GLN A 74 -8.53 -11.94 -13.26
CA GLN A 74 -9.39 -13.08 -12.93
C GLN A 74 -8.98 -13.85 -11.66
N TRP A 75 -7.75 -13.68 -11.16
CA TRP A 75 -7.32 -14.33 -9.92
C TRP A 75 -7.86 -13.64 -8.68
N ILE A 76 -8.08 -12.32 -8.71
CA ILE A 76 -8.44 -11.55 -7.51
C ILE A 76 -9.80 -11.97 -6.94
N PRO A 77 -10.90 -12.10 -7.72
CA PRO A 77 -12.18 -12.58 -7.19
C PRO A 77 -12.05 -13.94 -6.50
N ARG A 78 -11.30 -14.86 -7.12
CA ARG A 78 -11.03 -16.18 -6.54
C ARG A 78 -10.26 -16.10 -5.23
N LEU A 79 -9.24 -15.25 -5.14
CA LEU A 79 -8.47 -15.07 -3.90
C LEU A 79 -9.32 -14.47 -2.76
N ILE A 80 -10.29 -13.59 -3.09
CA ILE A 80 -11.25 -13.04 -2.13
C ILE A 80 -12.20 -14.15 -1.65
N GLU A 81 -12.79 -14.93 -2.55
CA GLU A 81 -13.67 -16.06 -2.22
C GLU A 81 -12.96 -17.10 -1.34
N GLU A 82 -11.71 -17.41 -1.66
CA GLU A 82 -10.85 -18.30 -0.87
C GLU A 82 -10.37 -17.67 0.46
N LYS A 83 -10.81 -16.44 0.80
CA LYS A 83 -10.37 -15.67 1.98
C LYS A 83 -8.85 -15.63 2.15
N SER A 84 -8.15 -15.56 1.02
CA SER A 84 -6.68 -15.69 0.96
C SER A 84 -5.95 -14.36 0.99
N VAL A 85 -6.67 -13.26 0.87
CA VAL A 85 -6.18 -11.88 0.94
C VAL A 85 -6.97 -11.11 1.99
N ASP A 86 -6.29 -10.24 2.72
CA ASP A 86 -6.91 -9.36 3.72
C ASP A 86 -7.50 -8.09 3.09
N GLY A 87 -7.07 -7.74 1.87
CA GLY A 87 -7.67 -6.64 1.12
C GLY A 87 -7.09 -6.45 -0.28
N VAL A 88 -7.73 -5.56 -1.03
CA VAL A 88 -7.42 -5.30 -2.44
C VAL A 88 -7.30 -3.80 -2.67
N ALA A 89 -6.24 -3.38 -3.35
CA ALA A 89 -6.09 -2.01 -3.81
C ALA A 89 -6.98 -1.75 -5.03
N MET A 90 -7.71 -0.64 -4.99
CA MET A 90 -8.62 -0.17 -6.01
C MET A 90 -8.22 1.26 -6.39
N ARG A 91 -8.34 1.59 -7.67
CA ARG A 91 -8.08 2.95 -8.18
C ARG A 91 -9.36 3.45 -8.83
N ASN A 92 -9.76 4.67 -8.51
CA ASN A 92 -10.79 5.33 -9.30
C ASN A 92 -10.17 5.74 -10.63
N PHE A 93 -10.76 5.29 -11.73
CA PHE A 93 -10.57 5.92 -13.03
C PHE A 93 -11.86 6.67 -13.33
N THR A 94 -11.81 8.00 -13.37
CA THR A 94 -12.76 8.77 -14.16
C THR A 94 -12.12 8.98 -15.53
N ASP A 95 -12.87 8.72 -16.61
CA ASP A 95 -12.44 9.00 -17.98
C ASP A 95 -12.35 10.51 -18.27
N ASP A 96 -12.65 11.35 -17.29
CA ASP A 96 -12.54 12.80 -17.39
C ASP A 96 -11.08 13.24 -17.33
N VAL A 97 -10.51 13.43 -18.53
CA VAL A 97 -9.13 13.87 -18.82
C VAL A 97 -8.73 15.20 -18.14
N ILE A 98 -9.65 15.90 -17.45
CA ILE A 98 -9.42 17.24 -16.89
C ILE A 98 -9.12 17.23 -15.37
N SER A 99 -9.26 16.09 -14.68
CA SER A 99 -8.87 16.01 -13.27
C SER A 99 -7.37 15.70 -13.15
N LEU A 100 -6.55 16.73 -12.92
CA LEU A 100 -5.18 16.58 -12.42
C LEU A 100 -5.12 15.76 -11.10
N ASP A 101 -6.28 15.51 -10.46
CA ASP A 101 -6.42 14.83 -9.18
C ASP A 101 -6.63 13.31 -9.30
N ASN A 102 -6.73 12.77 -10.52
CA ASN A 102 -7.07 11.35 -10.75
C ASN A 102 -5.97 10.35 -10.36
N GLU A 103 -4.70 10.75 -10.33
CA GLU A 103 -3.59 9.84 -9.99
C GLU A 103 -3.34 9.69 -8.48
N ILE A 104 -4.05 10.43 -7.63
CA ILE A 104 -3.60 10.64 -6.25
C ILE A 104 -4.02 9.51 -5.31
N PHE A 105 -5.17 8.86 -5.56
CA PHE A 105 -5.81 8.01 -4.57
C PHE A 105 -5.91 6.54 -5.00
N THR A 106 -5.26 5.68 -4.23
CA THR A 106 -5.54 4.24 -4.24
C THR A 106 -6.27 3.88 -2.96
N MET A 107 -7.47 3.31 -3.05
CA MET A 107 -8.24 2.86 -1.90
C MET A 107 -7.95 1.39 -1.61
N ILE A 108 -7.99 0.98 -0.34
CA ILE A 108 -7.92 -0.43 0.05
C ILE A 108 -9.30 -0.87 0.52
N TRP A 109 -9.87 -1.85 -0.20
CA TRP A 109 -11.04 -2.59 0.27
C TRP A 109 -10.59 -3.75 1.16
N ASP A 110 -11.06 -3.77 2.40
CA ASP A 110 -10.78 -4.83 3.38
C ASP A 110 -11.77 -5.98 3.18
N THR A 111 -11.26 -7.20 3.01
CA THR A 111 -12.10 -8.36 2.70
C THR A 111 -12.93 -8.84 3.89
N ARG A 112 -12.49 -8.54 5.12
CA ARG A 112 -13.17 -8.94 6.36
C ARG A 112 -14.21 -7.92 6.75
N GLU A 113 -13.88 -6.63 6.66
CA GLU A 113 -14.81 -5.53 6.96
C GLU A 113 -15.77 -5.21 5.81
N GLN A 114 -15.51 -5.73 4.60
CA GLN A 114 -16.34 -5.55 3.41
C GLN A 114 -16.54 -4.06 3.02
N ARG A 115 -15.56 -3.21 3.32
CA ARG A 115 -15.59 -1.77 3.06
C ARG A 115 -14.21 -1.23 2.72
N ILE A 116 -14.16 0.01 2.24
CA ILE A 116 -12.92 0.77 2.15
C ILE A 116 -12.48 1.15 3.56
N THR A 117 -11.23 0.81 3.90
CA THR A 117 -10.66 1.05 5.24
C THR A 117 -9.41 1.91 5.21
N HIS A 118 -8.74 2.02 4.06
CA HIS A 118 -7.54 2.84 3.91
C HIS A 118 -7.56 3.59 2.58
N SER A 119 -6.98 4.78 2.58
CA SER A 119 -6.64 5.54 1.38
C SER A 119 -5.12 5.66 1.30
N ILE A 120 -4.55 5.48 0.12
CA ILE A 120 -3.14 5.69 -0.14
C ILE A 120 -3.04 6.98 -0.93
N ILE A 121 -2.44 7.98 -0.31
CA ILE A 121 -2.28 9.33 -0.86
C ILE A 121 -0.83 9.49 -1.30
N SER A 122 -0.62 9.58 -2.61
CA SER A 122 0.71 9.73 -3.17
C SER A 122 1.20 11.18 -3.07
N TYR A 123 2.47 11.37 -2.74
CA TYR A 123 3.08 12.69 -2.68
C TYR A 123 4.56 12.65 -3.07
N HIS A 124 5.08 13.77 -3.60
CA HIS A 124 6.49 13.88 -4.02
C HIS A 124 7.42 14.24 -2.86
N ARG A 125 7.16 15.41 -2.25
CA ARG A 125 7.82 15.96 -1.08
C ARG A 125 6.81 16.80 -0.30
N ILE A 126 7.01 16.89 0.99
CA ILE A 126 6.25 17.79 1.87
C ILE A 126 7.14 18.98 2.20
N ASN A 127 6.56 20.17 2.22
CA ASN A 127 7.22 21.48 2.40
C ASN A 127 7.98 22.06 1.20
N ASP A 128 7.95 21.45 0.01
CA ASP A 128 8.24 22.23 -1.19
C ASP A 128 7.10 23.26 -1.35
N CYS A 129 7.41 24.52 -1.71
CA CYS A 129 6.56 25.72 -1.63
C CYS A 129 5.22 25.70 -2.41
N ASP A 130 4.71 24.54 -2.81
CA ASP A 130 3.41 24.39 -3.44
C ASP A 130 2.30 24.32 -2.38
N ILE A 131 1.76 25.49 -2.05
CA ILE A 131 0.67 25.66 -1.07
C ILE A 131 -0.58 24.89 -1.52
N MET A 132 -0.89 24.89 -2.82
CA MET A 132 -2.10 24.26 -3.37
C MET A 132 -2.04 22.73 -3.28
N TRP A 133 -0.87 22.15 -3.57
CA TRP A 133 -0.67 20.72 -3.41
C TRP A 133 -0.78 20.29 -1.94
N ASN A 134 -0.14 21.03 -1.03
CA ASN A 134 -0.22 20.76 0.40
C ASN A 134 -1.64 20.90 0.96
N SER A 135 -2.45 21.87 0.48
CA SER A 135 -3.86 21.98 0.86
C SER A 135 -4.69 20.80 0.35
N SER A 136 -4.41 20.30 -0.85
CA SER A 136 -5.12 19.15 -1.43
C SER A 136 -4.85 17.87 -0.63
N ILE A 137 -3.60 17.65 -0.21
CA ILE A 137 -3.24 16.54 0.70
C ILE A 137 -3.99 16.65 2.03
N ARG A 138 -3.99 17.84 2.65
CA ARG A 138 -4.69 18.04 3.94
C ARG A 138 -6.19 17.78 3.83
N THR A 139 -6.81 18.25 2.75
CA THR A 139 -8.23 18.01 2.48
C THR A 139 -8.50 16.51 2.34
N ALA A 140 -7.71 15.80 1.54
CA ALA A 140 -7.90 14.37 1.35
C ALA A 140 -7.66 13.52 2.62
N VAL A 141 -6.72 13.94 3.48
CA VAL A 141 -6.50 13.33 4.79
C VAL A 141 -7.72 13.54 5.68
N GLN A 142 -8.21 14.78 5.78
CA GLN A 142 -9.39 15.11 6.57
C GLN A 142 -10.63 14.34 6.10
N ASP A 143 -10.88 14.33 4.78
CA ASP A 143 -11.99 13.59 4.18
C ASP A 143 -11.90 12.09 4.48
N SER A 144 -10.70 11.51 4.44
CA SER A 144 -10.49 10.10 4.80
C SER A 144 -10.87 9.85 6.27
N LEU A 145 -10.41 10.70 7.18
CA LEU A 145 -10.68 10.56 8.62
C LEU A 145 -12.17 10.72 8.95
N GLU A 146 -12.87 11.65 8.29
CA GLU A 146 -14.31 11.86 8.47
C GLU A 146 -15.14 10.64 8.03
N HIS A 147 -14.61 9.81 7.14
CA HIS A 147 -15.26 8.59 6.65
C HIS A 147 -14.73 7.30 7.30
N ASP A 148 -13.99 7.39 8.41
CA ASP A 148 -13.36 6.24 9.09
C ASP A 148 -12.44 5.43 8.14
N ILE A 149 -11.69 6.15 7.29
CA ILE A 149 -10.68 5.61 6.38
C ILE A 149 -9.30 6.07 6.88
N GLN A 150 -8.36 5.15 7.01
CA GLN A 150 -6.98 5.43 7.41
C GLN A 150 -6.16 5.99 6.23
N PRO A 151 -5.71 7.25 6.26
CA PRO A 151 -4.84 7.81 5.24
C PRO A 151 -3.40 7.32 5.42
N LEU A 152 -2.88 6.66 4.39
CA LEU A 152 -1.51 6.15 4.27
C LEU A 152 -0.71 7.01 3.30
N ALA A 153 0.43 7.52 3.76
CA ALA A 153 1.30 8.35 2.95
C ALA A 153 2.15 7.48 1.99
N ALA A 154 2.13 7.77 0.69
CA ALA A 154 2.96 7.08 -0.29
C ALA A 154 3.93 8.03 -0.97
N ARG A 155 5.19 8.04 -0.51
CA ARG A 155 6.23 8.84 -1.15
C ARG A 155 6.56 8.27 -2.54
N THR A 156 6.44 9.08 -3.59
CA THR A 156 6.74 8.64 -4.95
C THR A 156 8.26 8.49 -5.18
N LEU A 157 9.04 9.42 -4.62
CA LEU A 157 10.49 9.46 -4.68
C LEU A 157 11.14 8.73 -3.50
N ARG A 158 12.38 8.30 -3.67
CA ARG A 158 13.15 7.72 -2.56
C ARG A 158 13.56 8.81 -1.58
N PHE A 159 13.57 8.47 -0.30
CA PHE A 159 14.23 9.25 0.73
C PHE A 159 15.74 9.35 0.42
N ARG A 160 16.33 10.52 0.66
CA ARG A 160 17.77 10.74 0.49
C ARG A 160 18.57 9.97 1.54
N ASP A 161 18.11 10.06 2.77
CA ASP A 161 18.70 9.45 3.96
C ASP A 161 17.60 9.15 4.99
N TYR A 162 17.99 8.48 6.08
CA TYR A 162 17.08 8.05 7.14
C TYR A 162 16.53 9.22 7.96
N GLU A 163 17.35 10.24 8.24
CA GLU A 163 16.98 11.41 9.05
C GLU A 163 15.90 12.25 8.37
N THR A 164 16.05 12.47 7.06
CA THR A 164 15.04 13.12 6.22
C THR A 164 13.73 12.31 6.22
N ALA A 165 13.81 10.97 6.24
CA ALA A 165 12.62 10.13 6.30
C ALA A 165 11.87 10.28 7.63
N VAL A 166 12.60 10.32 8.75
CA VAL A 166 12.02 10.54 10.09
C VAL A 166 11.31 11.89 10.15
N GLN A 167 11.98 12.97 9.74
CA GLN A 167 11.41 14.32 9.79
C GLN A 167 10.13 14.42 8.94
N GLU A 168 10.16 13.85 7.73
CA GLU A 168 9.02 13.88 6.83
C GLU A 168 7.84 13.06 7.36
N PHE A 169 8.09 11.89 7.96
CA PHE A 169 7.05 11.07 8.59
C PHE A 169 6.44 11.73 9.83
N GLU A 170 7.21 12.44 10.64
CA GLU A 170 6.65 13.24 11.74
C GLU A 170 5.73 14.36 11.23
N ILE A 171 6.09 15.03 10.13
CA ILE A 171 5.22 16.05 9.52
C ILE A 171 3.95 15.42 8.96
N LEU A 172 4.05 14.27 8.28
CA LEU A 172 2.90 13.50 7.79
C LEU A 172 1.95 13.13 8.92
N ARG A 173 2.48 12.62 10.02
CA ARG A 173 1.69 12.30 11.21
C ARG A 173 0.96 13.53 11.74
N GLN A 174 1.64 14.68 11.82
CA GLN A 174 1.01 15.95 12.23
C GLN A 174 -0.07 16.44 11.27
N ILE A 175 0.01 16.10 9.98
CA ILE A 175 -1.04 16.38 9.01
C ILE A 175 -2.30 15.53 9.28
N GLY A 176 -2.14 14.34 9.88
CA GLY A 176 -3.22 13.39 10.17
C GLY A 176 -3.06 12.03 9.50
N PHE A 177 -1.94 11.78 8.81
CA PHE A 177 -1.65 10.43 8.29
C PHE A 177 -1.52 9.42 9.42
N THR A 178 -2.08 8.23 9.23
CA THR A 178 -2.06 7.14 10.23
C THR A 178 -1.01 6.07 9.93
N GLY A 179 -0.32 6.19 8.79
CA GLY A 179 0.70 5.26 8.36
C GLY A 179 1.34 5.67 7.04
N ALA A 180 2.24 4.83 6.54
CA ALA A 180 2.93 5.03 5.28
C ALA A 180 3.08 3.74 4.47
N VAL A 181 3.01 3.90 3.14
CA VAL A 181 3.39 2.89 2.17
C VAL A 181 4.88 3.06 1.85
N ILE A 182 5.67 2.05 2.21
CA ILE A 182 7.12 2.06 2.07
C ILE A 182 7.61 0.95 1.12
N ARG A 183 8.74 1.21 0.47
CA ARG A 183 9.41 0.25 -0.44
C ARG A 183 10.68 -0.33 0.16
N ASN A 184 11.26 0.34 1.16
CA ASN A 184 12.46 -0.12 1.85
C ASN A 184 12.08 -0.76 3.19
N PRO A 185 12.28 -2.08 3.36
CA PRO A 185 11.94 -2.74 4.62
C PRO A 185 12.74 -2.24 5.84
N ASN A 186 13.89 -1.59 5.63
CA ASN A 186 14.67 -1.01 6.74
C ASN A 186 13.96 0.20 7.39
N LEU A 187 12.88 0.72 6.81
CA LEU A 187 12.10 1.82 7.38
C LEU A 187 10.92 1.34 8.22
N ILE A 188 10.64 0.03 8.30
CA ILE A 188 9.46 -0.53 8.98
C ILE A 188 9.38 -0.09 10.44
N GLU A 189 10.44 -0.32 11.21
CA GLU A 189 10.47 -0.04 12.65
C GLU A 189 10.23 1.44 12.93
N MET A 190 10.98 2.30 12.23
CA MET A 190 10.83 3.75 12.29
C MET A 190 9.42 4.22 11.92
N THR A 191 8.84 3.65 10.86
CA THR A 191 7.48 3.98 10.42
C THR A 191 6.47 3.62 11.52
N ASN A 192 6.57 2.42 12.07
CA ASN A 192 5.68 1.97 13.14
C ASN A 192 5.82 2.83 14.40
N GLU A 193 7.04 3.20 14.79
CA GLU A 193 7.29 4.04 15.96
C GLU A 193 6.66 5.42 15.81
N ILE A 194 6.85 6.08 14.66
CA ILE A 194 6.31 7.42 14.43
C ILE A 194 4.78 7.38 14.43
N PHE A 195 4.16 6.49 13.65
CA PHE A 195 2.69 6.46 13.51
C PHE A 195 1.97 5.75 14.68
N GLU A 196 2.68 5.30 15.71
CA GLU A 196 2.07 4.86 16.97
C GLU A 196 1.89 6.00 17.99
N LYS A 197 2.64 7.11 17.85
CA LYS A 197 2.58 8.30 18.72
C LYS A 197 1.31 9.13 18.50
#